data_AF-A0A1Q3HS87-F1
#
_entry.id   AF-A0A1Q3HS87-F1
#
_cell.length_a   1.000
_cell.length_b   1.000
_cell.length_c   1.000
_cell.angle_alpha   90.00
_cell.angle_beta   90.00
_cell.angle_gamma   90.00
#
_symmetry.space_group_name_H-M   'P 1'
#
loop_
_entity.id
_entity.type
_entity.pdbx_description
1 polymer ?
#
loop_
_entity_poly.entity_id
_entity_poly.type
_entity_poly.pdbx_seq_one_letter_code
_entity_poly.pdbx_strand_id
1 'polypeptide(L)'
;MKRALTAVLPALVALGLVPATSRAADEQPAADAAPVHRFSVYSRGGVQAYLSPTRSTGMFGGSFGVRDIIQDRFILQADVGYLMNFGNVVPVQVAAGMQHRLGFYTPAALVTLTGFLGERVTFLDAEHPSVNRVPPIAAGVLLAPARFTLEGAQLSILEFGVGVSPEFPGLGVAYQLNLIDVGVSF
;
A
#
# COMPACT_ATOMS: atom_id res chain seq x y z
N MET A 1 -31.19 -2.40 -53.81
CA MET A 1 -30.46 -3.44 -53.04
C MET A 1 -29.42 -2.75 -52.16
N LYS A 2 -29.52 -2.96 -50.83
CA LYS A 2 -28.44 -2.99 -49.82
C LYS A 2 -27.39 -1.85 -49.87
N ARG A 3 -27.51 -0.80 -49.06
CA ARG A 3 -26.97 -0.69 -47.67
C ARG A 3 -25.58 -1.33 -47.53
N ALA A 4 -24.55 -0.49 -47.44
CA ALA A 4 -23.41 -0.63 -46.50
C ALA A 4 -22.27 0.32 -46.92
N LEU A 5 -22.25 1.56 -46.43
CA LEU A 5 -20.98 2.29 -46.21
C LEU A 5 -21.14 3.54 -45.33
N THR A 6 -21.96 3.42 -44.28
CA THR A 6 -22.26 4.53 -43.34
C THR A 6 -22.02 4.09 -41.89
N ALA A 7 -20.88 3.43 -41.64
CA ALA A 7 -20.58 2.88 -40.31
C ALA A 7 -19.10 2.84 -39.94
N VAL A 8 -18.23 3.66 -40.55
CA VAL A 8 -16.80 3.67 -40.18
C VAL A 8 -16.43 4.90 -39.34
N LEU A 9 -17.16 6.01 -39.45
CA LEU A 9 -16.85 7.20 -38.64
C LEU A 9 -17.18 7.10 -37.12
N PRO A 10 -18.24 6.42 -36.64
CA PRO A 10 -18.48 6.37 -35.19
C PRO A 10 -17.54 5.38 -34.46
N ALA A 11 -16.88 4.47 -35.18
CA ALA A 11 -15.97 3.50 -34.59
C ALA A 11 -14.60 4.10 -34.22
N LEU A 12 -14.17 5.17 -34.90
CA LEU A 12 -12.90 5.85 -34.58
C LEU A 12 -13.01 6.81 -33.38
N VAL A 13 -14.21 7.25 -33.01
CA VAL A 13 -14.44 8.09 -31.82
C VAL A 13 -14.45 7.24 -30.54
N ALA A 14 -14.84 5.96 -30.64
CA ALA A 14 -14.80 5.01 -29.52
C ALA A 14 -13.38 4.50 -29.17
N LEU A 15 -12.37 4.84 -29.97
CA LEU A 15 -10.97 4.37 -29.82
C LEU A 15 -10.00 5.48 -29.36
N GLY A 16 -10.50 6.62 -28.88
CA GLY A 16 -9.70 7.58 -28.09
C GLY A 16 -8.54 8.28 -28.82
N LEU A 17 -8.55 8.31 -30.16
CA LEU A 17 -7.43 8.80 -30.98
C LEU A 17 -7.65 10.18 -31.62
N VAL A 18 -8.69 10.92 -31.22
CA VAL A 18 -8.88 12.34 -31.62
C VAL A 18 -9.34 13.16 -30.42
N PRO A 19 -8.60 14.20 -30.01
CA PRO A 19 -9.07 15.11 -28.97
C PRO A 19 -10.25 15.92 -29.53
N ALA A 20 -11.43 15.73 -28.97
CA ALA A 20 -12.56 16.61 -29.20
C ALA A 20 -12.24 17.98 -28.58
N THR A 21 -11.81 18.92 -29.40
CA THR A 21 -11.64 20.33 -29.03
C THR A 21 -13.01 20.98 -28.95
N SER A 22 -13.68 20.86 -27.80
CA SER A 22 -14.88 21.64 -27.50
C SER A 22 -14.52 22.83 -26.63
N ARG A 23 -14.48 24.00 -27.29
CA ARG A 23 -14.80 25.35 -26.79
C ARG A 23 -14.39 25.72 -25.35
N ALA A 24 -13.47 26.68 -25.32
CA ALA A 24 -13.30 27.66 -24.25
C ALA A 24 -14.65 28.12 -23.69
N ALA A 25 -14.88 27.81 -22.42
CA ALA A 25 -15.78 28.52 -21.54
C ALA A 25 -14.97 28.80 -20.28
N ASP A 26 -14.77 30.09 -20.00
CA ASP A 26 -14.19 30.70 -18.80
C ASP A 26 -13.88 29.76 -17.63
N GLU A 27 -12.67 29.18 -17.60
CA GLU A 27 -12.07 28.74 -16.34
C GLU A 27 -11.29 29.93 -15.77
N GLN A 28 -12.03 30.74 -15.04
CA GLN A 28 -11.48 31.56 -13.96
C GLN A 28 -10.50 30.68 -13.17
N PRO A 29 -9.22 31.06 -12.99
CA PRO A 29 -8.28 30.20 -12.28
C PRO A 29 -8.87 29.97 -10.90
N ALA A 30 -9.30 28.73 -10.65
CA ALA A 30 -9.69 28.31 -9.32
C ALA A 30 -8.52 28.67 -8.43
N ALA A 31 -8.73 29.63 -7.53
CA ALA A 31 -7.75 30.01 -6.54
C ALA A 31 -7.18 28.71 -5.95
N ASP A 32 -5.85 28.58 -5.97
CA ASP A 32 -5.11 27.43 -5.42
C ASP A 32 -5.60 27.14 -4.00
N ALA A 33 -6.66 26.35 -3.89
CA ALA A 33 -7.21 25.94 -2.63
C ALA A 33 -6.18 25.00 -2.04
N ALA A 34 -5.64 25.37 -0.88
CA ALA A 34 -4.68 24.54 -0.18
C ALA A 34 -5.22 23.11 -0.08
N PRO A 35 -4.37 22.08 -0.32
CA PRO A 35 -4.80 20.70 -0.24
C PRO A 35 -5.44 20.41 1.12
N VAL A 36 -6.59 19.75 1.12
CA VAL A 36 -7.26 19.33 2.36
C VAL A 36 -6.53 18.10 2.88
N HIS A 37 -5.89 18.25 4.03
CA HIS A 37 -5.22 17.18 4.76
C HIS A 37 -6.15 16.63 5.84
N ARG A 38 -6.10 15.32 6.05
CA ARG A 38 -6.74 14.64 7.19
C ARG A 38 -5.71 13.76 7.85
N PHE A 39 -5.08 14.31 8.88
CA PHE A 39 -4.11 13.60 9.69
C PHE A 39 -4.83 12.64 10.65
N SER A 40 -4.26 11.46 10.86
CA SER A 40 -4.77 10.45 11.77
C SER A 40 -3.64 9.63 12.38
N VAL A 41 -3.85 9.18 13.61
CA VAL A 41 -3.00 8.16 14.25
C VAL A 41 -3.76 6.85 14.17
N TYR A 42 -3.05 5.76 13.85
CA TYR A 42 -3.66 4.43 13.78
C TYR A 42 -2.83 3.38 14.50
N SER A 43 -3.52 2.31 14.91
CA SER A 43 -2.92 1.07 15.39
C SER A 43 -3.38 -0.10 14.53
N ARG A 44 -2.49 -1.04 14.27
CA ARG A 44 -2.70 -2.19 13.41
C ARG A 44 -2.30 -3.47 14.13
N GLY A 45 -3.05 -4.54 13.92
CA GLY A 45 -2.75 -5.88 14.43
C GLY A 45 -2.87 -6.95 13.35
N GLY A 46 -1.95 -7.90 13.33
CA GLY A 46 -1.97 -8.95 12.32
C GLY A 46 -0.74 -9.84 12.28
N VAL A 47 -0.52 -10.38 11.08
CA VAL A 47 0.58 -11.26 10.72
C VAL A 47 1.47 -10.54 9.72
N GLN A 48 2.77 -10.49 9.99
CA GLN A 48 3.76 -10.05 9.03
C GLN A 48 5.00 -10.95 9.16
N ALA A 49 5.41 -11.53 8.05
CA ALA A 49 6.57 -12.41 8.00
C ALA A 49 7.42 -12.08 6.77
N TYR A 50 8.73 -12.07 6.96
CA TYR A 50 9.71 -12.04 5.88
C TYR A 50 10.36 -13.40 5.77
N LEU A 51 10.32 -13.98 4.56
CA LEU A 51 10.82 -15.32 4.28
C LEU A 51 11.82 -15.25 3.13
N SER A 52 12.95 -15.93 3.29
CA SER A 52 13.98 -16.06 2.27
C SER A 52 14.72 -17.38 2.44
N PRO A 53 15.56 -17.79 1.48
CA PRO A 53 16.41 -18.98 1.63
C PRO A 53 17.37 -18.89 2.83
N THR A 54 17.82 -17.69 3.22
CA THR A 54 18.87 -17.54 4.24
C THR A 54 18.35 -17.04 5.59
N ARG A 55 17.11 -16.54 5.66
CA ARG A 55 16.50 -16.08 6.91
C ARG A 55 14.97 -16.06 6.90
N SER A 56 14.41 -16.20 8.10
CA SER A 56 13.01 -15.90 8.40
C SER A 56 12.92 -14.88 9.53
N THR A 57 11.95 -13.98 9.46
CA THR A 57 11.90 -12.81 10.36
C THR A 57 10.44 -12.39 10.62
N GLY A 58 10.07 -12.30 11.90
CA GLY A 58 8.74 -11.89 12.37
C GLY A 58 7.61 -12.89 12.03
N MET A 59 6.47 -12.76 12.71
CA MET A 59 5.24 -13.47 12.30
C MET A 59 3.99 -12.78 12.81
N PHE A 60 3.84 -12.63 14.13
CA PHE A 60 2.64 -12.03 14.74
C PHE A 60 3.01 -10.76 15.48
N GLY A 61 2.12 -9.77 15.46
CA GLY A 61 2.34 -8.56 16.23
C GLY A 61 1.40 -7.43 15.89
N GLY A 62 1.83 -6.22 16.21
CA GLY A 62 1.10 -5.01 15.93
C GLY A 62 2.01 -3.84 15.65
N SER A 63 1.43 -2.79 15.08
CA SER A 63 2.12 -1.54 14.80
C SER A 63 1.26 -0.34 15.17
N PHE A 64 1.94 0.79 15.37
CA PHE A 64 1.31 2.09 15.54
C PHE A 64 1.96 3.07 14.57
N GLY A 65 1.16 3.99 14.07
CA GLY A 65 1.62 4.88 13.01
C GLY A 65 0.79 6.12 12.84
N VAL A 66 1.25 6.91 11.88
CA VAL A 66 0.61 8.15 11.46
C VAL A 66 0.22 8.04 9.99
N ARG A 67 -0.89 8.65 9.65
CA ARG A 67 -1.51 8.60 8.33
C ARG A 67 -2.00 9.98 7.97
N ASP A 68 -1.69 10.42 6.76
CA ASP A 68 -2.26 11.62 6.17
C ASP A 68 -3.04 11.25 4.91
N ILE A 69 -4.26 11.76 4.81
CA ILE A 69 -5.11 11.61 3.64
C ILE A 69 -5.24 12.97 2.97
N ILE A 70 -4.72 13.08 1.75
CA ILE A 70 -4.72 14.31 0.97
C ILE A 70 -5.87 14.25 -0.04
N GLN A 71 -6.73 15.27 -0.01
CA GLN A 71 -7.89 15.41 -0.90
C GLN A 71 -8.83 14.20 -0.89
N ASP A 72 -8.99 13.53 0.26
CA ASP A 72 -9.77 12.28 0.41
C ASP A 72 -9.34 11.12 -0.51
N ARG A 73 -8.19 11.22 -1.20
CA ARG A 73 -7.75 10.28 -2.25
C ARG A 73 -6.37 9.72 -2.01
N PHE A 74 -5.38 10.56 -1.78
CA PHE A 74 -4.01 10.10 -1.61
C PHE A 74 -3.76 9.77 -0.15
N ILE A 75 -3.03 8.71 0.11
CA ILE A 75 -2.67 8.29 1.45
C ILE A 75 -1.17 8.25 1.57
N LEU A 76 -0.66 8.84 2.63
CA LEU A 76 0.70 8.64 3.13
C LEU A 76 0.61 8.01 4.52
N GLN A 77 1.41 6.97 4.77
CA GLN A 77 1.45 6.29 6.05
C GLN A 77 2.89 6.00 6.46
N ALA A 78 3.14 6.07 7.76
CA ALA A 78 4.36 5.57 8.37
C ALA A 78 4.00 4.89 9.68
N ASP A 79 4.41 3.64 9.85
CA ASP A 79 4.23 2.89 11.08
C ASP A 79 5.49 2.15 11.52
N VAL A 80 5.57 1.95 12.83
CA VAL A 80 6.56 1.12 13.48
C VAL A 80 5.84 0.08 14.29
N GLY A 81 6.33 -1.16 14.24
CA GLY A 81 5.70 -2.27 14.93
C GLY A 81 6.65 -3.11 15.75
N TYR A 82 6.09 -4.16 16.31
CA TYR A 82 6.82 -5.22 16.98
C TYR A 82 6.24 -6.57 16.57
N LEU A 83 7.10 -7.45 16.08
CA LEU A 83 6.78 -8.80 15.65
C LEU A 83 7.57 -9.83 16.48
N MET A 84 6.94 -10.97 16.73
CA MET A 84 7.53 -12.10 17.45
C MET A 84 7.38 -13.41 16.66
N ASN A 85 7.90 -14.52 17.22
CA ASN A 85 7.96 -15.88 16.68
C ASN A 85 9.25 -16.20 15.92
N PHE A 86 9.49 -15.63 14.73
CA PHE A 86 10.77 -15.76 14.01
C PHE A 86 11.77 -14.67 14.42
N GLY A 87 12.07 -14.62 15.72
CA GLY A 87 12.85 -13.55 16.36
C GLY A 87 12.00 -12.35 16.78
N ASN A 88 12.59 -11.47 17.59
CA ASN A 88 12.01 -10.20 18.00
C ASN A 88 12.43 -9.09 17.01
N VAL A 89 11.44 -8.56 16.28
CA VAL A 89 11.69 -7.70 15.12
C VAL A 89 10.84 -6.45 15.22
N VAL A 90 11.46 -5.32 14.90
CA VAL A 90 10.82 -4.02 14.73
C VAL A 90 10.69 -3.74 13.23
N PRO A 91 9.53 -4.02 12.61
CA PRO A 91 9.25 -3.54 11.27
C PRO A 91 9.07 -2.03 11.28
N VAL A 92 9.70 -1.36 10.32
CA VAL A 92 9.47 0.05 10.01
C VAL A 92 8.92 0.11 8.60
N GLN A 93 7.69 0.61 8.45
CA GLN A 93 6.99 0.68 7.19
C GLN A 93 6.69 2.14 6.83
N VAL A 94 6.94 2.48 5.57
CA VAL A 94 6.37 3.67 4.93
C VAL A 94 5.52 3.22 3.76
N ALA A 95 4.36 3.85 3.58
CA ALA A 95 3.43 3.50 2.52
C ALA A 95 2.84 4.75 1.87
N ALA A 96 2.64 4.68 0.55
CA ALA A 96 2.01 5.73 -0.21
C ALA A 96 1.04 5.11 -1.22
N GLY A 97 -0.14 5.70 -1.38
CA GLY A 97 -1.16 5.07 -2.21
C GLY A 97 -2.38 5.92 -2.46
N MET A 98 -3.42 5.25 -2.95
CA MET A 98 -4.71 5.85 -3.25
C MET A 98 -5.82 5.08 -2.55
N GLN A 99 -6.83 5.82 -2.11
CA GLN A 99 -8.15 5.32 -1.73
C GLN A 99 -9.22 5.85 -2.66
N HIS A 100 -10.29 5.07 -2.78
CA HIS A 100 -11.49 5.48 -3.47
C HIS A 100 -12.66 5.47 -2.50
N ARG A 101 -13.37 6.59 -2.36
CA ARG A 101 -14.48 6.73 -1.41
C ARG A 101 -15.83 6.49 -2.10
N LEU A 102 -16.54 5.48 -1.62
CA LEU A 102 -17.89 5.09 -2.02
C LEU A 102 -18.81 5.13 -0.79
N GLY A 103 -19.21 6.35 -0.38
CA GLY A 103 -19.94 6.55 0.87
C GLY A 103 -19.05 6.29 2.10
N PHE A 104 -19.41 5.28 2.89
CA PHE A 104 -18.64 4.82 4.06
C PHE A 104 -17.54 3.81 3.71
N TYR A 105 -17.64 3.16 2.53
CA TYR A 105 -16.65 2.21 2.04
C TYR A 105 -15.50 2.93 1.34
N THR A 106 -14.27 2.66 1.76
CA THR A 106 -13.06 3.38 1.31
C THR A 106 -11.92 2.40 1.02
N PRO A 107 -12.02 1.52 0.01
CA PRO A 107 -10.94 0.62 -0.36
C PRO A 107 -9.67 1.40 -0.72
N ALA A 108 -8.51 0.84 -0.39
CA ALA A 108 -7.22 1.46 -0.66
C ALA A 108 -6.20 0.48 -1.22
N ALA A 109 -5.27 1.02 -2.00
CA ALA A 109 -4.08 0.32 -2.49
C ALA A 109 -2.86 1.22 -2.26
N LEU A 110 -1.82 0.67 -1.62
CA LEU A 110 -0.61 1.39 -1.26
C LEU A 110 0.62 0.62 -1.74
N VAL A 111 1.64 1.34 -2.18
CA VAL A 111 3.00 0.83 -2.31
C VAL A 111 3.66 0.97 -0.95
N THR A 112 4.40 -0.06 -0.54
CA THR A 112 5.05 -0.11 0.78
C THR A 112 6.55 -0.29 0.64
N LEU A 113 7.30 0.27 1.58
CA LEU A 113 8.70 -0.02 1.82
C LEU A 113 8.83 -0.40 3.30
N THR A 114 9.24 -1.63 3.57
CA THR A 114 9.30 -2.19 4.93
C THR A 114 10.71 -2.67 5.24
N GLY A 115 11.33 -2.11 6.29
CA GLY A 115 12.59 -2.59 6.84
C GLY A 115 12.36 -3.43 8.10
N PHE A 116 13.04 -4.57 8.23
CA PHE A 116 12.92 -5.44 9.40
C PHE A 116 14.17 -5.38 10.27
N LEU A 117 14.09 -4.71 11.41
CA LEU A 117 15.21 -4.48 12.31
C LEU A 117 15.12 -5.43 13.52
N GLY A 118 16.23 -6.05 13.91
CA GLY A 118 16.28 -6.89 15.11
C GLY A 118 16.73 -8.32 14.84
N GLU A 119 16.24 -9.22 15.69
CA GLU A 119 16.59 -10.63 15.70
C GLU A 119 15.94 -11.36 14.53
N ARG A 120 16.61 -12.42 14.05
CA ARG A 120 16.16 -13.18 12.89
C ARG A 120 16.58 -14.64 13.05
N VAL A 121 15.82 -15.54 12.45
CA VAL A 121 16.26 -16.93 12.28
C VAL A 121 17.09 -16.98 11.01
N THR A 122 18.35 -17.41 11.10
CA THR A 122 19.25 -17.54 9.94
C THR A 122 19.46 -19.00 9.61
N PHE A 123 19.41 -19.32 8.33
CA PHE A 123 19.72 -20.63 7.77
C PHE A 123 21.06 -20.54 7.06
N LEU A 124 21.94 -21.50 7.34
CA LEU A 124 23.22 -21.65 6.68
C LEU A 124 23.16 -22.94 5.85
N ASP A 125 23.60 -22.85 4.60
CA ASP A 125 23.74 -24.01 3.73
C ASP A 125 25.20 -24.15 3.26
N ALA A 126 25.49 -25.23 2.52
CA ALA A 126 26.84 -25.50 2.01
C ALA A 126 27.30 -24.50 0.93
N GLU A 127 26.35 -23.86 0.24
CA GLU A 127 26.61 -22.84 -0.78
C GLU A 127 26.80 -21.44 -0.13
N HIS A 128 26.25 -21.22 1.07
CA HIS A 128 26.16 -19.93 1.77
C HIS A 128 26.47 -20.08 3.27
N PRO A 129 27.75 -20.25 3.63
CA PRO A 129 28.17 -20.48 5.02
C PRO A 129 28.21 -19.21 5.87
N SER A 130 27.79 -18.05 5.35
CA SER A 130 27.93 -16.75 6.01
C SER A 130 26.59 -16.08 6.30
N VAL A 131 26.49 -15.44 7.47
CA VAL A 131 25.30 -14.71 7.90
C VAL A 131 25.22 -13.37 7.18
N ASN A 132 24.10 -13.11 6.50
CA ASN A 132 23.81 -11.79 5.95
C ASN A 132 23.39 -10.82 7.06
N ARG A 133 24.25 -9.83 7.34
CA ARG A 133 24.10 -8.89 8.45
C ARG A 133 23.15 -7.74 8.15
N VAL A 134 22.95 -7.39 6.88
CA VAL A 134 22.12 -6.24 6.48
C VAL A 134 20.64 -6.54 6.79
N PRO A 135 19.89 -5.64 7.44
CA PRO A 135 18.44 -5.80 7.62
C PRO A 135 17.73 -5.97 6.28
N PRO A 136 16.76 -6.88 6.13
CA PRO A 136 16.04 -7.00 4.89
C PRO A 136 15.12 -5.78 4.70
N ILE A 137 15.03 -5.32 3.46
CA ILE A 137 14.19 -4.19 3.04
C ILE A 137 13.32 -4.68 1.89
N ALA A 138 12.01 -4.81 2.14
CA ALA A 138 11.04 -5.25 1.16
C ALA A 138 10.27 -4.07 0.57
N ALA A 139 10.20 -4.02 -0.75
CA ALA A 139 9.29 -3.13 -1.48
C ALA A 139 8.07 -3.93 -1.95
N GLY A 140 6.87 -3.40 -1.75
CA GLY A 140 5.65 -4.17 -1.95
C GLY A 140 4.40 -3.37 -2.21
N VAL A 141 3.28 -4.07 -2.18
CA VAL A 141 1.93 -3.51 -2.30
C VAL A 141 1.11 -3.99 -1.12
N LEU A 142 0.29 -3.11 -0.57
CA LEU A 142 -0.70 -3.36 0.47
C LEU A 142 -2.07 -2.98 -0.06
N LEU A 143 -2.99 -3.93 -0.04
CA LEU A 143 -4.39 -3.76 -0.42
C LEU A 143 -5.24 -3.77 0.84
N ALA A 144 -6.06 -2.75 1.04
CA ALA A 144 -7.03 -2.67 2.12
C ALA A 144 -8.45 -2.65 1.53
N PRO A 145 -8.98 -3.80 1.07
CA PRO A 145 -10.30 -3.86 0.45
C PRO A 145 -11.40 -3.53 1.46
N ALA A 146 -11.36 -4.11 2.67
CA ALA A 146 -12.39 -3.88 3.69
C ALA A 146 -11.99 -2.74 4.62
N ARG A 147 -12.08 -1.51 4.11
CA ARG A 147 -11.79 -0.29 4.86
C ARG A 147 -13.00 0.65 4.85
N PHE A 148 -13.32 1.19 6.00
CA PHE A 148 -14.51 1.99 6.25
C PHE A 148 -14.14 3.27 6.99
N THR A 149 -14.83 4.37 6.67
CA THR A 149 -14.62 5.67 7.31
C THR A 149 -15.95 6.17 7.87
N LEU A 150 -16.01 6.43 9.18
CA LEU A 150 -17.20 6.86 9.91
C LEU A 150 -16.83 7.99 10.88
N GLU A 151 -17.42 9.17 10.72
CA GLU A 151 -17.31 10.30 11.68
C GLU A 151 -15.88 10.64 12.14
N GLY A 152 -14.89 10.55 11.23
CA GLY A 152 -13.48 10.82 11.56
C GLY A 152 -12.72 9.63 12.16
N ALA A 153 -13.38 8.51 12.40
CA ALA A 153 -12.73 7.22 12.62
C ALA A 153 -12.55 6.48 11.30
N GLN A 154 -11.46 5.74 11.20
CA GLN A 154 -11.20 4.85 10.10
C GLN A 154 -10.93 3.45 10.62
N LEU A 155 -11.62 2.47 10.05
CA LEU A 155 -11.50 1.07 10.42
C LEU A 155 -11.16 0.26 9.19
N SER A 156 -10.07 -0.50 9.21
CA SER A 156 -9.86 -1.59 8.26
C SER A 156 -9.90 -2.93 8.98
N ILE A 157 -10.67 -3.86 8.43
CA ILE A 157 -10.84 -5.21 8.98
C ILE A 157 -9.99 -6.21 8.19
N LEU A 158 -9.47 -5.79 7.03
CA LEU A 158 -8.72 -6.67 6.16
C LEU A 158 -7.75 -5.89 5.29
N GLU A 159 -6.47 -6.16 5.49
CA GLU A 159 -5.39 -5.67 4.64
C GLU A 159 -4.47 -6.83 4.25
N PHE A 160 -4.11 -6.91 2.97
CA PHE A 160 -3.21 -7.92 2.42
C PHE A 160 -2.01 -7.24 1.78
N GLY A 161 -0.81 -7.63 2.18
CA GLY A 161 0.42 -7.11 1.61
C GLY A 161 1.34 -8.20 1.11
N VAL A 162 2.01 -7.91 0.01
CA VAL A 162 3.13 -8.72 -0.49
C VAL A 162 4.25 -7.78 -0.93
N GLY A 163 5.48 -8.12 -0.60
CA GLY A 163 6.66 -7.37 -0.99
C GLY A 163 7.83 -8.28 -1.30
N VAL A 164 8.78 -7.75 -2.06
CA VAL A 164 10.01 -8.43 -2.46
C VAL A 164 11.21 -7.65 -1.96
N SER A 165 12.24 -8.37 -1.54
CA SER A 165 13.52 -7.82 -1.12
C SER A 165 14.62 -8.50 -1.92
N PRO A 166 15.55 -7.75 -2.52
CA PRO A 166 16.77 -8.34 -3.01
C PRO A 166 17.51 -8.93 -1.81
N GLU A 167 17.93 -10.19 -1.92
CA GLU A 167 18.71 -10.85 -0.90
C GLU A 167 19.83 -11.61 -1.59
N PHE A 168 21.08 -11.50 -1.16
CA PHE A 168 22.12 -12.30 -1.78
C PHE A 168 22.23 -13.65 -1.06
N PRO A 169 22.06 -14.80 -1.75
CA PRO A 169 21.83 -15.00 -3.19
C PRO A 169 20.41 -15.52 -3.45
N GLY A 170 19.49 -14.64 -3.81
CA GLY A 170 18.09 -14.98 -4.02
C GLY A 170 17.16 -13.78 -3.86
N LEU A 171 15.95 -14.08 -3.40
CA LEU A 171 14.92 -13.08 -3.14
C LEU A 171 14.23 -13.45 -1.83
N GLY A 172 14.01 -12.43 -1.00
CA GLY A 172 13.13 -12.54 0.14
C GLY A 172 11.74 -12.02 -0.21
N VAL A 173 10.71 -12.63 0.37
CA VAL A 173 9.31 -12.24 0.20
C VAL A 173 8.75 -11.85 1.56
N ALA A 174 8.19 -10.65 1.65
CA ALA A 174 7.42 -10.17 2.78
C ALA A 174 5.93 -10.44 2.54
N TYR A 175 5.29 -11.12 3.48
CA TYR A 175 3.84 -11.32 3.51
C TYR A 175 3.24 -10.54 4.67
N GLN A 176 2.11 -9.90 4.43
CA GLN A 176 1.38 -9.14 5.43
C GLN A 176 -0.12 -9.46 5.35
N LEU A 177 -0.72 -9.71 6.51
CA LEU A 177 -2.15 -9.89 6.70
C LEU A 177 -2.56 -9.13 7.96
N ASN A 178 -3.22 -7.99 7.81
CA ASN A 178 -3.74 -7.25 8.95
C ASN A 178 -5.25 -7.47 9.06
N LEU A 179 -5.70 -7.73 10.29
CA LEU A 179 -7.11 -8.02 10.57
C LEU A 179 -7.82 -6.84 11.23
N ILE A 180 -7.05 -5.91 11.83
CA ILE A 180 -7.60 -4.74 12.52
C ILE A 180 -6.65 -3.57 12.29
N ASP A 181 -7.16 -2.48 11.75
CA ASP A 181 -6.55 -1.14 11.69
C ASP A 181 -7.61 -0.16 12.23
N VAL A 182 -7.29 0.54 13.32
CA VAL A 182 -8.16 1.57 13.90
C VAL A 182 -7.40 2.88 13.88
N GLY A 183 -7.94 3.88 13.19
CA GLY A 183 -7.40 5.22 13.10
C GLY A 183 -8.39 6.29 13.58
N VAL A 184 -7.88 7.32 14.23
CA VAL A 184 -8.65 8.50 14.65
C VAL A 184 -8.06 9.72 13.95
N SER A 185 -8.90 10.48 13.25
CA SER A 185 -8.49 11.71 12.55
C SER A 185 -8.74 12.98 13.37
N PHE A 186 -7.93 14.00 13.10
CA PHE A 186 -7.98 15.33 13.73
C PHE A 186 -8.14 16.43 12.68
#